data_AF-C8PDE2-F1
#
_entry.id   AF-C8PDE2-F1
#
_cell.length_a   1.000
_cell.length_b   1.000
_cell.length_c   1.000
_cell.angle_alpha   90.00
_cell.angle_beta   90.00
_cell.angle_gamma   90.00
#
_symmetry.space_group_name_H-M   'P 1'
#
loop_
_entity.id
_entity.type
_entity.pdbx_description
1 polymer ?
#
loop_
_entity_poly.entity_id
_entity_poly.type
_entity_poly.pdbx_seq_one_letter_code
_entity_poly.pdbx_strand_id
1 'polypeptide(L)' 'MAEDVNKLTDEEVGAIIQARYDSETRQPETEEQRKKARERMAKVNKLSYESLRKQGYYAEAELVGGHNGKR' A
#
# COMPACT_ATOMS: atom_id res chain seq x y z
N MET A 1 -11.19 -32.45 -18.32
CA MET A 1 -10.09 -32.09 -17.41
C MET A 1 -10.43 -30.71 -16.91
N ALA A 2 -10.90 -30.56 -15.67
CA ALA A 2 -11.20 -29.25 -15.12
C ALA A 2 -9.86 -28.55 -14.85
N GLU A 3 -9.54 -27.53 -15.64
CA GLU A 3 -8.39 -26.67 -15.36
C GLU A 3 -8.60 -26.03 -13.98
N ASP A 4 -7.60 -26.17 -13.13
CA ASP A 4 -7.63 -25.78 -11.73
C ASP A 4 -7.56 -24.24 -11.65
N VAL A 5 -8.73 -23.59 -11.64
CA VAL A 5 -8.93 -22.13 -11.74
C VAL A 5 -8.24 -21.33 -10.62
N ASN A 6 -7.66 -22.00 -9.62
CA ASN A 6 -6.94 -21.40 -8.48
C ASN A 6 -5.42 -21.46 -8.59
N LYS A 7 -4.84 -21.95 -9.70
CA LYS A 7 -3.40 -22.02 -9.86
C LYS A 7 -2.87 -20.75 -10.53
N LEU A 8 -2.02 -20.03 -9.81
CA LEU A 8 -1.25 -18.92 -10.35
C LEU A 8 -0.43 -19.41 -11.54
N THR A 9 -0.36 -18.58 -12.57
CA THR A 9 0.50 -18.80 -13.74
C THR A 9 1.98 -18.70 -13.35
N ASP A 10 2.87 -19.34 -14.11
CA ASP A 10 4.32 -19.28 -13.86
C ASP A 10 4.85 -17.84 -13.86
N GLU A 11 4.26 -16.95 -14.66
CA GLU A 11 4.57 -15.53 -14.70
C GLU A 11 4.17 -14.81 -13.39
N GLU A 12 2.99 -15.10 -12.86
CA GLU A 12 2.53 -14.53 -11.58
C GLU A 12 3.38 -15.05 -10.42
N VAL A 13 3.73 -16.34 -10.42
CA VAL A 13 4.66 -16.92 -9.46
C VAL A 13 6.03 -16.26 -9.55
N GLY A 14 6.56 -16.07 -10.77
CA GLY A 14 7.81 -15.38 -11.02
C GLY A 14 7.81 -13.93 -10.52
N ALA A 15 6.71 -13.20 -10.76
CA ALA A 15 6.55 -11.82 -10.30
C ALA A 15 6.52 -11.73 -8.76
N ILE A 16 5.86 -12.69 -8.08
CA ILE A 16 5.84 -12.76 -6.61
C ILE A 16 7.24 -13.04 -6.06
N ILE A 17 7.98 -13.97 -6.67
CA ILE A 17 9.34 -14.31 -6.26
C ILE A 17 10.27 -13.10 -6.44
N GLN A 18 10.17 -12.40 -7.57
CA GLN A 18 11.00 -11.22 -7.83
C GLN A 18 10.68 -10.07 -6.85
N ALA A 19 9.39 -9.79 -6.62
CA ALA A 19 8.99 -8.76 -5.66
C ALA A 19 9.47 -9.07 -4.23
N ARG A 20 9.50 -10.35 -3.87
CA ARG A 20 10.06 -10.81 -2.59
C ARG A 20 11.57 -10.59 -2.54
N TYR A 21 12.30 -10.99 -3.57
CA TYR A 21 13.75 -10.77 -3.65
C TYR A 21 14.10 -9.28 -3.59
N ASP A 22 13.36 -8.43 -4.30
CA ASP A 22 13.55 -6.98 -4.30
C ASP A 22 13.26 -6.35 -2.94
N SER A 23 12.32 -6.92 -2.17
CA SER A 23 12.00 -6.50 -0.81
C SER A 23 13.10 -6.92 0.17
N GLU A 24 13.54 -8.17 0.09
CA GLU A 24 14.56 -8.76 0.97
C GLU A 24 15.97 -8.17 0.73
N THR A 25 16.24 -7.75 -0.51
CA THR A 25 17.52 -7.12 -0.90
C THR A 25 17.46 -5.59 -0.93
N ARG A 26 16.32 -5.00 -0.52
CA ARG A 26 16.14 -3.56 -0.52
C ARG A 26 17.14 -2.91 0.44
N GLN A 27 18.01 -2.09 -0.13
CA GLN A 27 18.90 -1.24 0.67
C GLN A 27 18.09 -0.30 1.58
N PRO A 28 18.65 0.11 2.74
CA PRO A 28 17.97 1.03 3.64
C PRO A 28 17.55 2.31 2.91
N GLU A 29 16.32 2.77 3.20
CA GLU A 29 15.75 3.92 2.49
C GLU A 29 16.62 5.18 2.68
N THR A 30 17.03 5.77 1.56
CA THR A 30 17.67 7.09 1.54
C THR A 30 16.70 8.17 2.04
N GLU A 31 17.22 9.31 2.48
CA GLU A 31 16.38 10.41 2.97
C GLU A 31 15.39 10.89 1.90
N GLU A 32 15.80 10.92 0.63
CA GLU A 32 14.92 11.22 -0.49
C GLU A 32 13.83 10.16 -0.70
N GLN A 33 14.16 8.87 -0.56
CA GLN A 33 13.19 7.79 -0.66
C GLN A 33 12.17 7.84 0.47
N ARG A 34 12.62 8.13 1.71
CA ARG A 34 11.72 8.37 2.84
C ARG A 34 10.79 9.54 2.61
N LYS A 35 11.30 10.64 2.03
CA LYS A 35 10.49 11.80 1.68
C LYS A 35 9.41 11.43 0.66
N LYS A 36 9.78 10.74 -0.42
CA LYS A 36 8.82 10.24 -1.43
C LYS A 36 7.81 9.26 -0.85
N ALA A 37 8.22 8.39 0.07
CA ALA A 37 7.32 7.46 0.76
C ALA A 37 6.31 8.20 1.65
N ARG A 38 6.75 9.22 2.40
CA ARG A 38 5.85 10.08 3.20
C ARG A 38 4.86 10.84 2.32
N GLU A 39 5.31 11.42 1.20
CA GLU A 39 4.42 12.12 0.26
C GLU A 39 3.38 11.17 -0.35
N ARG A 40 3.79 9.93 -0.71
CA ARG A 40 2.87 8.90 -1.18
C ARG A 40 1.85 8.50 -0.11
N MET A 41 2.31 8.25 1.12
CA MET A 41 1.42 7.93 2.24
C MET A 41 0.43 9.05 2.54
N ALA A 42 0.88 10.32 2.53
CA ALA A 42 0.00 11.47 2.72
C ALA A 42 -1.08 11.55 1.63
N LYS A 43 -0.73 11.27 0.37
CA LYS A 43 -1.70 11.23 -0.73
C LYS A 43 -2.72 10.10 -0.56
N VAL A 44 -2.27 8.90 -0.19
CA VAL A 44 -3.14 7.75 0.07
C VAL A 44 -4.10 8.05 1.21
N ASN A 45 -3.59 8.54 2.34
CA ASN A 45 -4.41 8.88 3.51
C ASN A 45 -5.48 9.92 3.18
N LYS A 46 -5.14 10.93 2.36
CA LYS A 46 -6.13 11.93 1.91
C LYS A 46 -7.25 11.30 1.09
N LEU A 47 -6.92 10.45 0.12
CA LEU A 47 -7.91 9.78 -0.72
C LEU A 47 -8.80 8.83 0.10
N SER A 48 -8.19 8.07 1.01
CA SER A 48 -8.90 7.18 1.94
C SER A 48 -9.85 7.96 2.85
N TYR A 49 -9.38 9.09 3.43
CA TYR A 49 -10.23 9.97 4.24
C TYR A 49 -11.46 10.47 3.47
N GLU A 50 -11.26 11.02 2.27
CA GLU A 50 -12.34 11.55 1.44
C GLU A 50 -13.33 10.45 1.02
N SER A 51 -12.83 9.25 0.71
CA SER A 51 -13.65 8.09 0.35
C SER A 51 -14.50 7.62 1.53
N LEU A 52 -13.89 7.43 2.70
CA LEU A 52 -14.58 6.99 3.93
C LEU A 52 -15.64 8.01 4.36
N ARG A 53 -15.33 9.30 4.28
CA ARG A 53 -16.29 10.40 4.52
C ARG A 53 -17.50 10.32 3.59
N LYS A 54 -17.30 10.07 2.29
CA LYS A 54 -18.40 9.93 1.31
C LYS A 54 -19.27 8.71 1.58
N GLN A 55 -18.68 7.64 2.10
CA GLN A 55 -19.38 6.40 2.44
C GLN A 55 -20.07 6.44 3.81
N GLY A 56 -19.88 7.51 4.60
CA GLY A 56 -20.48 7.65 5.93
C GLY A 56 -19.67 7.03 7.08
N TYR A 57 -18.48 6.50 6.80
CA TYR A 57 -17.56 5.94 7.79
C TYR A 57 -16.73 7.04 8.46
N TYR A 58 -17.38 7.88 9.25
CA TYR A 58 -16.78 9.09 9.84
C TYR A 58 -15.70 8.77 10.87
N ALA A 59 -15.91 7.77 11.73
CA ALA A 59 -14.95 7.40 12.77
C ALA A 59 -13.64 6.87 12.16
N GLU A 60 -13.76 6.03 11.14
CA GLU A 60 -12.66 5.45 10.38
C GLU A 60 -11.92 6.50 9.57
N ALA A 61 -12.65 7.46 8.98
CA ALA A 61 -12.04 8.60 8.31
C ALA A 61 -11.15 9.40 9.29
N GLU A 62 -11.65 9.76 10.47
CA GLU A 62 -10.87 10.53 11.47
C GLU A 62 -9.61 9.79 11.94
N LEU A 63 -9.62 8.46 12.01
CA LEU A 63 -8.42 7.66 12.32
C LEU A 63 -7.33 7.79 11.25
N VAL A 64 -7.73 7.86 9.97
CA VAL A 64 -6.82 8.02 8.82
C VAL A 64 -6.37 9.47 8.66
N GLY A 65 -7.26 10.44 8.86
CA GLY A 65 -6.97 11.88 8.75
C GLY A 65 -6.18 12.43 9.96
N GLY A 66 -6.46 11.92 11.16
CA GLY A 66 -5.84 12.37 12.42
C GLY A 66 -4.37 12.01 12.58
N HIS A 67 -3.85 11.05 11.81
CA HIS A 67 -2.43 10.70 11.78
C HIS A 67 -1.52 11.81 11.20
N ASN A 68 -2.09 12.82 10.54
CA ASN A 68 -1.34 13.99 10.08
C ASN A 68 -1.24 15.13 11.12
N GLY A 69 -1.83 14.99 12.32
CA GLY A 69 -1.98 16.09 13.27
C GLY A 69 -1.47 15.88 14.69
N LYS A 70 -1.03 14.68 15.08
CA LYS A 70 -0.47 14.44 16.43
C LYS A 70 0.70 13.47 16.41
N ARG A 71 1.91 14.02 16.29
CA ARG A 71 3.10 13.61 17.06
C ARG A 71 3.98 14.83 17.26
#